data_AF-A0A284VJS6-F1
#
_entry.id   AF-A0A284VJS6-F1
#
_cell.length_a   1.000
_cell.length_b   1.000
_cell.length_c   1.000
_cell.angle_alpha   90.00
_cell.angle_beta   90.00
_cell.angle_gamma   90.00
#
_symmetry.space_group_name_H-M   'P 1'
#
loop_
_entity.id
_entity.type
_entity.pdbx_description
1 polymer ?
#
loop_
_entity_poly.entity_id
_entity_poly.type
_entity_poly.pdbx_seq_one_letter_code
_entity_poly.pdbx_strand_id
1 'polypeptide(L)' 'MPEWKYTNKKVTKEEAQKSLAAVKSACFRCETHSNDCPISKTAGEIKTMTEVKT' A
#
# COMPACT_ATOMS: atom_id res chain seq x y z
N MET A 1 -4.21 10.16 -11.68
CA MET A 1 -3.64 10.10 -10.32
C MET A 1 -4.26 8.90 -9.62
N PRO A 2 -3.46 8.08 -8.93
CA PRO A 2 -3.99 7.00 -8.10
C PRO A 2 -5.00 7.53 -7.08
N GLU A 3 -6.00 6.72 -6.76
CA GLU A 3 -7.07 7.08 -5.83
C GLU A 3 -7.15 6.06 -4.69
N TRP A 4 -7.19 6.58 -3.46
CA TRP A 4 -7.33 5.75 -2.28
C TRP A 4 -8.80 5.38 -2.04
N LYS A 5 -9.15 4.11 -2.29
CA LYS A 5 -10.54 3.60 -2.32
C LYS A 5 -11.39 3.84 -1.06
N TYR A 6 -10.78 4.09 0.10
CA TYR A 6 -11.52 4.28 1.35
C TYR A 6 -11.90 5.73 1.62
N THR A 7 -11.22 6.69 0.99
CA THR A 7 -11.46 8.12 1.18
C THR A 7 -11.74 8.86 -0.12
N ASN A 8 -11.67 8.17 -1.26
CA ASN A 8 -11.71 8.72 -2.62
C ASN A 8 -10.67 9.85 -2.83
N LYS A 9 -9.63 9.88 -1.99
CA LYS A 9 -8.59 10.90 -2.07
C LYS A 9 -7.67 10.55 -3.23
N LYS A 10 -7.57 11.50 -4.17
CA LYS A 10 -6.52 11.47 -5.20
C LYS A 10 -5.18 11.73 -4.53
N VAL A 11 -4.23 10.83 -4.75
CA VAL A 11 -2.88 10.92 -4.22
C VAL A 11 -1.88 11.01 -5.36
N THR A 12 -0.78 11.72 -5.16
CA THR A 12 0.32 11.72 -6.13
C THR A 12 1.04 10.37 -6.09
N LYS A 13 1.82 10.08 -7.14
CA LYS A 13 2.63 8.87 -7.18
C LYS A 13 3.67 8.88 -6.06
N GLU A 14 4.27 10.05 -5.80
CA GLU A 14 5.25 10.26 -4.73
C GLU A 14 4.64 10.03 -3.34
N GLU A 15 3.43 10.54 -3.08
CA GLU A 15 2.70 10.29 -1.83
C GLU A 15 2.43 8.80 -1.64
N ALA A 16 1.93 8.12 -2.67
CA ALA A 16 1.66 6.68 -2.62
C ALA A 16 2.93 5.85 -2.37
N GLN A 17 4.05 6.21 -3.00
CA GLN A 17 5.34 5.56 -2.79
C GLN A 17 5.87 5.78 -1.37
N LYS A 18 5.75 7.00 -0.82
CA LYS A 18 6.12 7.31 0.58
C LYS A 18 5.28 6.49 1.56
N SER A 19 3.96 6.41 1.35
CA SER A 19 3.07 5.58 2.16
C SER A 19 3.43 4.10 2.07
N LEU A 20 3.71 3.57 0.88
CA LEU A 20 4.12 2.18 0.70
C LEU A 20 5.41 1.86 1.47
N ALA A 21 6.39 2.76 1.42
CA ALA A 21 7.64 2.61 2.16
C ALA A 21 7.40 2.60 3.67
N ALA A 22 6.58 3.52 4.19
CA ALA A 22 6.24 3.61 5.61
C ALA A 22 5.50 2.35 6.12
N VAL A 23 4.55 1.82 5.35
CA VAL A 23 3.84 0.57 5.68
C VAL A 23 4.81 -0.60 5.71
N LYS A 24 5.68 -0.72 4.70
CA LYS A 24 6.70 -1.79 4.65
C LYS A 24 7.72 -1.68 5.79
N SER A 25 8.10 -0.47 6.20
CA SER A 25 9.03 -0.28 7.34
C SER A 25 8.41 -0.65 8.68
N ALA A 26 7.08 -0.57 8.82
CA ALA A 26 6.37 -1.02 10.00
C ALA A 26 6.23 -2.56 10.09
N CYS A 27 6.66 -3.30 9.06
CA CYS A 27 6.61 -4.76 9.06
C CYS A 27 7.52 -5.37 10.14
N PHE A 28 6.94 -6.23 10.99
CA PHE A 28 7.65 -6.93 12.06
C PHE A 28 8.49 -8.13 11.59
N ARG A 29 8.59 -8.37 10.27
CA ARG A 29 9.40 -9.44 9.66
C ARG A 29 9.06 -10.83 10.20
N CYS A 30 7.76 -11.14 10.22
CA CYS A 30 7.27 -12.46 10.61
C CYS A 30 7.93 -13.56 9.78
N GLU A 31 8.26 -14.70 10.40
CA GLU A 31 8.87 -15.83 9.70
C GLU A 31 7.95 -16.41 8.61
N THR A 32 6.64 -16.42 8.86
CA THR A 32 5.62 -16.82 7.88
C THR A 32 4.60 -15.69 7.71
N HIS A 33 4.33 -15.32 6.45
CA HIS A 33 3.32 -14.32 6.13
C HIS A 33 1.96 -14.98 5.91
N SER A 34 0.99 -14.64 6.77
CA SER A 34 -0.43 -14.92 6.51
C SER A 34 -1.01 -13.90 5.53
N ASN A 35 -1.97 -14.36 4.72
CA ASN A 35 -2.81 -13.49 3.90
C ASN A 35 -3.65 -12.51 4.75
N ASP A 36 -3.85 -12.82 6.03
CA ASP A 36 -4.57 -11.99 6.99
C ASP A 36 -3.68 -10.92 7.63
N CYS A 37 -2.39 -10.83 7.27
CA CYS A 37 -1.48 -9.81 7.78
C CYS A 37 -1.95 -8.40 7.36
N PRO A 38 -2.35 -7.53 8.30
CA PRO A 38 -2.89 -6.21 7.96
C PRO A 38 -1.88 -5.32 7.21
N ILE A 39 -0.59 -5.45 7.54
CA ILE A 39 0.50 -4.72 6.89
C ILE A 39 0.66 -5.18 5.45
N SER A 40 0.66 -6.50 5.21
CA SER A 40 0.76 -7.08 3.87
C SER A 40 -0.42 -6.64 3.00
N LYS A 41 -1.65 -6.75 3.53
CA LYS A 41 -2.88 -6.34 2.85
C LYS A 41 -2.82 -4.86 2.45
N THR A 42 -2.48 -3.98 3.40
CA THR A 42 -2.38 -2.54 3.16
C THR A 42 -1.31 -2.22 2.10
N ALA A 43 -0.13 -2.85 2.18
CA ALA A 43 0.93 -2.67 1.18
C ALA A 43 0.48 -3.13 -0.22
N GLY A 44 -0.25 -4.24 -0.31
CA GLY A 44 -0.83 -4.74 -1.55
C GLY A 44 -1.88 -3.80 -2.15
N GLU A 45 -2.74 -3.21 -1.32
CA GLU A 45 -3.74 -2.23 -1.76
C GLU A 45 -3.08 -0.96 -2.31
N ILE A 46 -2.06 -0.41 -1.62
CA ILE A 46 -1.31 0.76 -2.10
C ILE A 46 -0.59 0.44 -3.41
N LYS A 47 0.05 -0.74 -3.50
CA LYS A 47 0.75 -1.18 -4.70
C LYS A 47 -0.20 -1.30 -5.89
N THR A 48 -1.34 -1.97 -5.70
CA THR A 48 -2.37 -2.15 -6.75
C THR A 48 -2.86 -0.79 -7.27
N MET A 49 -3.14 0.15 -6.38
CA MET A 49 -3.53 1.52 -6.73
C MET A 49 -2.47 2.21 -7.61
N THR A 50 -1.19 2.01 -7.35
CA THR A 50 -0.09 2.59 -8.15
C THR A 50 0.22 1.83 -9.45
N GLU A 51 -0.23 0.59 -9.57
CA GLU A 51 -0.02 -0.29 -10.73
C GLU A 51 -1.16 -0.22 -11.75
N VAL A 52 -2.26 0.51 -11.47
CA VAL A 52 -3.31 0.79 -12.46
C VAL A 52 -2.69 1.56 -13.63
N LYS A 53 -2.41 0.80 -14.70
CA LYS A 53 -1.89 1.25 -15.99
C LYS A 53 -2.95 2.09 -16.70
N THR A 54 -2.49 3.25 -17.19
CA THR A 54 -2.93 3.87 -18.46
C THR A 54 -3.26 2.85 -19.54
#